data_AF-A0A820QWW0-F1
#
_entry.id   AF-A0A820QWW0-F1
#
_cell.length_a   1.000
_cell.length_b   1.000
_cell.length_c   1.000
_cell.angle_alpha   90.00
_cell.angle_beta   90.00
_cell.angle_gamma   90.00
#
_symmetry.space_group_name_H-M   'P 1'
#
loop_
_entity.id
_entity.type
_entity.pdbx_description
1 polymer ?
#
loop_
_entity_poly.entity_id
_entity_poly.type
_entity_poly.pdbx_seq_one_letter_code
_entity_poly.pdbx_strand_id
1 'polypeptide(L)'
;ITLITKDELRQLTTDLSEKIDSLYENATKIDTKNIFSLGLGGDPKGVCWVVIIWNAGNIFRKKYGLSTKQFHITLSNTDDHSTDKSLYSLRETFLTENIDLNTLDHLVLSYNLSDQYDQVFIYAREMCNRFPDSEKSWLRLADIARRNDQYKLAMLAYA
;
A
#
# COMPACT_ATOMS: atom_id res chain seq x y z
N ILE A 1 9.84 -7.36 7.04
CA ILE A 1 8.58 -6.58 7.06
C ILE A 1 7.83 -6.92 8.33
N THR A 2 7.42 -5.93 9.12
CA THR A 2 6.65 -6.16 10.36
C THR A 2 5.16 -6.07 10.08
N LEU A 3 4.43 -7.19 10.12
CA LEU A 3 2.99 -7.23 9.87
C LEU A 3 2.18 -6.67 11.05
N ILE A 4 2.46 -7.16 12.26
CA ILE A 4 1.85 -6.75 13.53
C ILE A 4 2.99 -6.38 14.49
N THR A 5 2.88 -5.24 15.17
CA THR A 5 3.86 -4.86 16.21
C THR A 5 3.61 -5.64 17.51
N LYS A 6 4.58 -5.63 18.43
CA LYS A 6 4.40 -6.29 19.74
C LYS A 6 3.22 -5.70 20.52
N ASP A 7 3.01 -4.40 20.42
CA ASP A 7 1.93 -3.71 21.12
C ASP A 7 0.57 -3.98 20.46
N GLU A 8 0.50 -3.98 19.13
CA GLU A 8 -0.70 -4.41 18.39
C GLU A 8 -1.07 -5.86 18.73
N LEU A 9 -0.08 -6.77 18.83
CA LEU A 9 -0.34 -8.16 19.19
C LEU A 9 -0.94 -8.28 20.59
N ARG A 10 -0.41 -7.53 21.57
CA ARG A 10 -0.97 -7.49 22.94
C ARG A 10 -2.40 -6.97 22.94
N GLN A 11 -2.69 -5.95 22.14
CA GLN A 11 -4.04 -5.40 21.98
C GLN A 11 -5.00 -6.46 21.40
N LEU A 12 -4.61 -7.14 20.32
CA LEU A 12 -5.44 -8.18 19.70
C LEU A 12 -5.75 -9.34 20.65
N THR A 13 -4.78 -9.79 21.44
CA THR A 13 -4.96 -10.93 22.34
C THR A 13 -5.73 -10.56 23.60
N THR A 14 -5.59 -9.32 24.08
CA THR A 14 -6.21 -8.86 25.34
C THR A 14 -7.62 -8.32 25.11
N ASP A 15 -7.79 -7.48 24.10
CA ASP A 15 -9.04 -6.74 23.88
C ASP A 15 -10.00 -7.50 22.96
N LEU A 16 -9.46 -8.15 21.93
CA LEU A 16 -10.24 -8.87 20.92
C LEU A 16 -10.29 -10.39 21.17
N SER A 17 -9.61 -10.86 22.23
CA SER A 17 -9.56 -12.28 22.62
C SER A 17 -9.13 -13.22 21.47
N GLU A 18 -8.36 -12.70 20.51
CA GLU A 18 -7.85 -13.48 19.39
C GLU A 18 -6.79 -14.47 19.86
N LYS A 19 -6.95 -15.74 19.45
CA LYS A 19 -5.95 -16.77 19.79
C LYS A 19 -4.70 -16.57 18.94
N ILE A 20 -3.55 -16.46 19.60
CA ILE A 20 -2.24 -16.29 18.94
C ILE A 20 -2.02 -17.35 17.85
N ASP A 21 -2.37 -18.61 18.12
CA ASP A 21 -2.20 -19.71 17.16
C ASP A 21 -3.02 -19.49 15.89
N SER A 22 -4.25 -18.98 16.02
CA SER A 22 -5.09 -18.65 14.87
C SER A 22 -4.56 -17.46 14.08
N LEU A 23 -4.05 -16.43 14.76
CA LEU A 23 -3.38 -15.30 14.10
C LEU A 23 -2.18 -15.78 13.29
N TYR A 24 -1.36 -16.66 13.87
CA TYR A 24 -0.20 -17.23 13.19
C TYR A 24 -0.60 -18.08 11.99
N GLU A 25 -1.58 -18.98 12.13
CA GLU A 25 -2.07 -19.81 11.03
C GLU A 25 -2.69 -18.99 9.89
N ASN A 26 -3.40 -17.90 10.22
CA ASN A 26 -3.93 -17.00 9.20
C ASN A 26 -2.81 -16.18 8.54
N ALA A 27 -1.79 -15.78 9.29
CA ALA A 27 -0.67 -15.01 8.76
C ALA A 27 0.18 -15.80 7.75
N THR A 28 0.34 -17.12 7.95
CA THR A 28 1.08 -17.97 7.00
C THR A 28 0.35 -18.18 5.67
N LYS A 29 -0.95 -17.90 5.62
CA LYS A 29 -1.78 -17.99 4.40
C LYS A 29 -1.85 -16.68 3.60
N ILE A 30 -1.26 -15.60 4.10
CA ILE A 30 -1.26 -14.31 3.39
C ILE A 30 -0.45 -14.44 2.10
N ASP A 31 -0.99 -13.90 1.00
CA ASP A 31 -0.28 -13.85 -0.27
C ASP A 31 1.01 -13.02 -0.16
N THR A 32 2.14 -13.64 -0.50
CA THR A 32 3.47 -13.02 -0.52
C THR A 32 4.02 -12.87 -1.95
N LYS A 33 3.27 -13.31 -2.97
CA LYS A 33 3.70 -13.19 -4.38
C LYS A 33 3.68 -11.74 -4.86
N ASN A 34 2.76 -10.94 -4.31
CA ASN A 34 2.51 -9.56 -4.69
C ASN A 34 3.07 -8.58 -3.66
N ILE A 35 4.39 -8.68 -3.42
CA ILE A 35 5.15 -7.74 -2.60
C ILE A 35 6.04 -6.92 -3.54
N PHE A 36 5.82 -5.61 -3.57
CA PHE A 36 6.53 -4.70 -4.48
C PHE A 36 7.46 -3.80 -3.69
N SER A 37 8.72 -3.70 -4.14
CA SER A 37 9.68 -2.73 -3.63
C SER A 37 9.59 -1.46 -4.46
N LEU A 38 9.31 -0.35 -3.80
CA LEU A 38 9.28 0.96 -4.44
C LEU A 38 10.63 1.65 -4.46
N GLY A 39 11.61 1.19 -3.69
CA GLY A 39 12.96 1.75 -3.66
C GLY A 39 13.41 2.16 -2.26
N LEU A 40 14.53 2.90 -2.22
CA LEU A 40 15.18 3.31 -0.98
C LEU A 40 14.64 4.64 -0.48
N GLY A 41 14.19 4.65 0.77
CA GLY A 41 13.88 5.84 1.54
C GLY A 41 14.92 6.14 2.61
N GLY A 42 14.89 7.38 3.11
CA GLY A 42 15.72 7.84 4.22
C GLY A 42 17.07 8.45 3.81
N ASP A 43 18.00 8.55 4.77
CA ASP A 43 19.33 9.17 4.58
C ASP A 43 20.41 8.08 4.54
N PRO A 44 21.30 8.06 3.53
CA PRO A 44 22.41 7.09 3.47
C PRO A 44 23.39 7.19 4.65
N LYS A 45 23.45 8.33 5.33
CA LYS A 45 24.27 8.55 6.54
C LYS A 45 23.50 8.30 7.83
N GLY A 46 22.21 7.99 7.75
CA GLY A 46 21.30 7.86 8.88
C GLY A 46 20.43 6.61 8.77
N VAL A 47 19.14 6.77 9.03
CA VAL A 47 18.17 5.69 8.95
C VAL A 47 17.76 5.51 7.48
N CYS A 48 17.83 4.28 7.00
CA CYS A 48 17.46 3.94 5.62
C CYS A 48 16.59 2.68 5.60
N TRP A 49 15.66 2.64 4.65
CA TRP A 49 14.72 1.53 4.50
C TRP A 49 14.33 1.34 3.04
N VAL A 50 13.81 0.15 2.73
CA VAL A 50 13.10 -0.12 1.49
C VAL A 50 11.62 0.12 1.71
N VAL A 51 10.98 0.95 0.90
CA VAL A 51 9.52 1.15 0.91
C VAL A 51 8.84 -0.02 0.20
N ILE A 52 7.85 -0.64 0.84
CA ILE A 52 7.21 -1.87 0.36
C ILE A 52 5.69 -1.66 0.22
N ILE A 53 5.13 -2.07 -0.91
CA ILE A 53 3.69 -2.28 -1.07
C ILE A 53 3.38 -3.75 -0.80
N TRP A 54 2.49 -3.99 0.16
CA TRP A 54 1.97 -5.33 0.45
C TRP A 54 0.48 -5.25 0.81
N ASN A 55 -0.37 -5.20 -0.22
CA ASN A 55 -1.81 -5.04 -0.04
C ASN A 55 -2.45 -6.20 0.73
N ALA A 56 -2.00 -7.43 0.51
CA ALA A 56 -2.47 -8.59 1.26
C ALA A 56 -2.18 -8.45 2.77
N GLY A 57 -1.02 -7.88 3.14
CA GLY A 57 -0.72 -7.54 4.52
C GLY A 57 -1.65 -6.48 5.11
N ASN A 58 -1.99 -5.44 4.34
CA ASN A 58 -2.95 -4.41 4.78
C ASN A 58 -4.40 -4.92 4.86
N ILE A 59 -4.81 -5.82 3.97
CA ILE A 59 -6.11 -6.52 4.05
C ILE A 59 -6.17 -7.36 5.32
N PHE A 60 -5.10 -8.10 5.62
CA PHE A 60 -5.00 -8.85 6.87
C PHE A 60 -5.12 -7.92 8.07
N ARG A 61 -4.40 -6.79 8.09
CA ARG A 61 -4.50 -5.80 9.18
C ARG A 61 -5.93 -5.29 9.37
N LYS A 62 -6.61 -4.88 8.28
CA LYS A 62 -8.01 -4.44 8.31
C LYS A 62 -8.95 -5.53 8.85
N LYS A 63 -8.75 -6.81 8.48
CA LYS A 63 -9.56 -7.94 8.97
C LYS A 63 -9.57 -8.03 10.51
N TYR A 64 -8.46 -7.69 11.15
CA TYR A 64 -8.33 -7.71 12.62
C TYR A 64 -8.49 -6.33 13.26
N GLY A 65 -9.10 -5.36 12.56
CA GLY A 65 -9.36 -4.02 13.09
C GLY A 65 -8.11 -3.15 13.26
N LEU A 66 -6.96 -3.57 12.73
CA LEU A 66 -5.75 -2.76 12.74
C LEU A 66 -5.76 -1.75 11.60
N SER A 67 -5.18 -0.57 11.85
CA SER A 67 -4.98 0.45 10.81
C SER A 67 -4.09 -0.07 9.69
N THR A 68 -4.33 0.37 8.45
CA THR A 68 -3.35 0.13 7.38
C THR A 68 -2.08 0.92 7.64
N LYS A 69 -0.96 0.46 7.06
CA LYS A 69 0.30 1.18 7.13
C LYS A 69 1.11 1.02 5.85
N GLN A 70 2.07 1.92 5.68
CA GLN A 70 3.13 1.77 4.68
C GLN A 70 4.18 0.80 5.22
N PHE A 71 4.36 -0.32 4.53
CA PHE A 71 5.34 -1.32 4.93
C PHE A 71 6.74 -0.88 4.53
N HIS A 72 7.72 -1.29 5.32
CA HIS A 72 9.12 -1.06 5.01
C HIS A 72 10.00 -2.19 5.53
N ILE A 73 11.22 -2.24 5.02
CA ILE A 73 12.32 -3.05 5.53
C ILE A 73 13.43 -2.09 5.92
N THR A 74 13.65 -1.90 7.22
CA THR A 74 14.77 -1.10 7.73
C THR A 74 16.09 -1.79 7.35
N LEU A 75 17.01 -1.03 6.77
CA LEU A 75 18.34 -1.48 6.37
C LEU A 75 19.44 -0.98 7.32
N SER A 76 19.19 0.11 8.04
CA SER A 76 20.11 0.66 9.04
C SER A 76 20.04 -0.08 10.38
N ASN A 77 21.15 -0.07 11.13
CA ASN A 77 21.21 -0.61 12.49
C ASN A 77 20.42 0.24 13.51
N THR A 78 20.26 1.53 13.21
CA THR A 78 19.41 2.45 13.97
C THR A 78 18.04 2.51 13.32
N ASP A 79 16.99 2.32 14.12
CA ASP A 79 15.61 2.53 13.70
C ASP A 79 15.10 3.80 14.39
N ASP A 80 14.65 4.76 13.58
CA ASP A 80 13.93 5.93 14.06
C ASP A 80 12.47 5.80 13.61
N HIS A 81 11.58 5.63 14.60
CA HIS A 81 10.15 5.50 14.36
C HIS A 81 9.46 6.84 14.08
N SER A 82 10.15 7.97 14.27
CA SER A 82 9.61 9.31 14.02
C SER A 82 9.74 9.76 12.56
N THR A 83 10.60 9.10 11.78
CA THR A 83 10.83 9.46 10.37
C THR A 83 9.68 8.98 9.49
N ASP A 84 9.27 9.79 8.51
CA ASP A 84 8.28 9.36 7.51
C ASP A 84 8.86 8.23 6.65
N LYS A 85 8.19 7.08 6.63
CA LYS A 85 8.59 5.89 5.86
C LYS A 85 7.65 5.62 4.68
N SER A 86 6.88 6.63 4.28
CA SER A 86 5.96 6.57 3.15
C SER A 86 6.68 6.67 1.79
N LEU A 87 5.91 6.64 0.70
CA LEU A 87 6.41 6.90 -0.66
C LEU A 87 7.14 8.27 -0.76
N TYR A 88 6.72 9.27 0.02
CA TYR A 88 7.34 10.60 -0.01
C TYR A 88 8.78 10.61 0.55
N SER A 89 9.18 9.53 1.22
CA SER A 89 10.53 9.37 1.75
C SER A 89 11.53 8.80 0.74
N LEU A 90 11.07 8.41 -0.46
CA LEU A 90 11.92 7.85 -1.50
C LEU A 90 12.96 8.88 -1.96
N ARG A 91 14.22 8.45 -2.03
CA ARG A 91 15.37 9.30 -2.36
C ARG A 91 15.43 9.68 -3.83
N GLU A 92 14.86 8.84 -4.69
CA GLU A 92 14.76 9.10 -6.12
C GLU A 92 13.31 9.44 -6.46
N THR A 93 13.05 10.71 -6.77
CA THR A 93 11.78 11.18 -7.35
C THR A 93 11.48 10.51 -8.70
N PHE A 94 12.50 9.94 -9.36
CA PHE A 94 12.44 9.27 -10.67
C PHE A 94 11.65 7.97 -10.71
N LEU A 95 11.21 7.44 -9.56
CA LEU A 95 10.49 6.16 -9.52
C LEU A 95 9.09 6.25 -10.13
N THR A 96 8.40 7.40 -10.10
CA THR A 96 7.04 7.48 -10.67
C THR A 96 6.99 7.24 -12.18
N GLU A 97 8.02 7.61 -12.94
CA GLU A 97 8.02 7.52 -14.41
C GLU A 97 8.30 6.10 -14.93
N ASN A 98 9.03 5.27 -14.16
CA ASN A 98 9.47 3.94 -14.58
C ASN A 98 8.76 2.76 -13.86
N ILE A 99 7.83 3.04 -12.95
CA ILE A 99 7.01 2.01 -12.29
C ILE A 99 6.16 1.25 -13.32
N ASP A 100 6.22 -0.07 -13.35
CA ASP A 100 5.37 -0.88 -14.23
C ASP A 100 3.88 -0.83 -13.84
N LEU A 101 3.01 -1.27 -14.77
CA LEU A 101 1.56 -1.27 -14.58
C LEU A 101 1.10 -2.00 -13.31
N ASN A 102 1.70 -3.15 -12.98
CA ASN A 102 1.29 -3.95 -11.82
C ASN A 102 1.70 -3.26 -10.51
N THR A 103 2.93 -2.75 -10.45
CA THR A 103 3.40 -1.98 -9.29
C THR A 103 2.52 -0.74 -9.08
N LEU A 104 2.12 -0.04 -10.16
CA LEU A 104 1.23 1.13 -10.07
C LEU A 104 -0.19 0.76 -9.62
N ASP A 105 -0.77 -0.32 -10.14
CA ASP A 105 -2.06 -0.86 -9.70
C ASP A 105 -2.03 -1.20 -8.20
N HIS A 106 -0.95 -1.84 -7.74
CA HIS A 106 -0.79 -2.15 -6.33
C HIS A 106 -0.61 -0.90 -5.46
N LEU A 107 0.02 0.16 -5.96
CA LEU A 107 0.08 1.46 -5.29
C LEU A 107 -1.31 2.09 -5.14
N VAL A 108 -2.10 2.10 -6.22
CA VAL A 108 -3.49 2.55 -6.23
C VAL A 108 -4.32 1.79 -5.18
N LEU A 109 -4.22 0.47 -5.16
CA LEU A 109 -4.89 -0.38 -4.18
C LEU A 109 -4.45 -0.08 -2.75
N SER A 110 -3.16 0.21 -2.51
CA SER A 110 -2.65 0.57 -1.18
C SER A 110 -3.26 1.86 -0.65
N TYR A 111 -3.37 2.89 -1.51
CA TYR A 111 -4.03 4.14 -1.17
C TYR A 111 -5.54 3.97 -0.95
N ASN A 112 -6.20 3.14 -1.77
CA ASN A 112 -7.61 2.82 -1.59
C ASN A 112 -7.86 2.10 -0.26
N LEU A 113 -7.01 1.13 0.10
CA LEU A 113 -7.05 0.46 1.40
C LEU A 113 -6.80 1.40 2.57
N SER A 114 -6.09 2.51 2.37
CA SER A 114 -5.81 3.52 3.39
C SER A 114 -6.77 4.71 3.33
N ASP A 115 -7.84 4.59 2.54
CA ASP A 115 -8.88 5.60 2.39
C ASP A 115 -8.38 6.97 1.88
N GLN A 116 -7.24 6.98 1.16
CA GLN A 116 -6.61 8.16 0.55
C GLN A 116 -7.09 8.35 -0.90
N TYR A 117 -8.35 8.69 -1.08
CA TYR A 117 -9.03 8.70 -2.38
C TYR A 117 -8.49 9.73 -3.38
N ASP A 118 -7.92 10.84 -2.92
CA ASP A 118 -7.26 11.82 -3.80
C ASP A 118 -6.05 11.20 -4.51
N GLN A 119 -5.25 10.43 -3.76
CA GLN A 119 -4.09 9.72 -4.32
C GLN A 119 -4.55 8.60 -5.28
N VAL A 120 -5.61 7.87 -4.94
CA VAL A 120 -6.22 6.87 -5.83
C VAL A 120 -6.59 7.51 -7.16
N PHE A 121 -7.24 8.68 -7.14
CA PHE A 121 -7.64 9.40 -8.36
C PHE A 121 -6.43 9.84 -9.20
N ILE A 122 -5.41 10.42 -8.56
CA ILE A 122 -4.18 10.85 -9.23
C ILE A 122 -3.49 9.66 -9.93
N TYR A 123 -3.23 8.58 -9.20
CA TYR A 123 -2.50 7.44 -9.75
C TYR A 123 -3.33 6.62 -10.74
N ALA A 124 -4.66 6.52 -10.57
CA ALA A 124 -5.51 5.87 -11.57
C ALA A 124 -5.52 6.64 -12.91
N ARG A 125 -5.54 7.98 -12.88
CA ARG A 125 -5.37 8.79 -14.09
C ARG A 125 -4.00 8.57 -14.72
N GLU A 126 -2.95 8.51 -13.91
CA GLU A 126 -1.60 8.24 -14.39
C GLU A 126 -1.48 6.87 -15.05
N MET A 127 -2.14 5.84 -14.50
CA MET A 127 -2.23 4.52 -15.11
C MET A 127 -2.85 4.60 -16.51
N CYS A 128 -3.97 5.31 -16.68
CA CYS A 128 -4.62 5.47 -17.98
C CYS A 128 -3.73 6.23 -18.99
N ASN A 129 -3.01 7.25 -18.53
CA ASN A 129 -2.11 8.03 -19.39
C ASN A 129 -0.94 7.17 -19.90
N ARG A 130 -0.35 6.34 -19.02
CA ARG A 130 0.83 5.53 -19.34
C ARG A 130 0.50 4.21 -20.02
N PHE A 131 -0.68 3.66 -19.73
CA PHE A 131 -1.13 2.35 -20.20
C PHE A 131 -2.55 2.45 -20.76
N PRO A 132 -2.77 3.18 -21.88
CA PRO A 132 -4.10 3.45 -22.42
C PRO A 132 -4.85 2.20 -22.90
N ASP A 133 -4.13 1.11 -23.23
CA ASP A 133 -4.76 -0.16 -23.64
C ASP A 133 -5.08 -1.07 -22.44
N SER A 134 -4.81 -0.62 -21.22
CA SER A 134 -5.04 -1.41 -20.01
C SER A 134 -6.46 -1.22 -19.48
N GLU A 135 -7.30 -2.23 -19.67
CA GLU A 135 -8.64 -2.31 -19.06
C GLU A 135 -8.58 -2.06 -17.54
N LYS A 136 -7.56 -2.61 -16.87
CA LYS A 136 -7.38 -2.44 -15.43
C LYS A 136 -7.22 -0.97 -15.03
N SER A 137 -6.46 -0.21 -15.81
CA SER A 137 -6.24 1.22 -15.55
C SER A 137 -7.55 1.99 -15.60
N TRP A 138 -8.35 1.75 -16.65
CA TRP A 138 -9.66 2.36 -16.81
C TRP A 138 -10.64 1.95 -15.73
N LEU A 139 -10.67 0.67 -15.32
CA LEU A 139 -11.49 0.21 -14.20
C LEU A 139 -11.16 0.92 -12.90
N ARG A 140 -9.85 1.10 -12.58
CA ARG A 140 -9.44 1.87 -11.39
C ARG A 140 -9.93 3.30 -11.44
N LEU A 141 -9.80 3.97 -12.60
CA LEU A 141 -10.26 5.34 -12.79
C LEU A 141 -11.79 5.45 -12.68
N ALA A 142 -12.52 4.49 -13.24
CA ALA A 142 -13.96 4.46 -13.20
C ALA A 142 -14.50 4.30 -11.77
N ASP A 143 -13.92 3.38 -10.99
CA ASP A 143 -14.30 3.13 -9.60
C ASP A 143 -14.14 4.38 -8.73
N ILE A 144 -12.99 5.05 -8.85
CA ILE A 144 -12.70 6.26 -8.07
C ILE A 144 -13.50 7.48 -8.57
N ALA A 145 -13.70 7.62 -9.88
CA ALA A 145 -14.54 8.67 -10.45
C ALA A 145 -16.00 8.53 -9.98
N ARG A 146 -16.53 7.29 -9.96
CA ARG A 146 -17.87 7.01 -9.45
C ARG A 146 -18.00 7.38 -7.97
N ARG A 147 -16.98 7.05 -7.17
CA ARG A 147 -16.93 7.40 -5.74
C ARG A 147 -16.93 8.92 -5.52
N ASN A 148 -16.23 9.65 -6.37
CA ASN A 148 -16.11 11.11 -6.28
C ASN A 148 -17.26 11.85 -7.02
N ASP A 149 -18.37 11.16 -7.29
CA ASP A 149 -19.56 11.68 -8.00
C ASP A 149 -19.28 12.25 -9.40
N GLN A 150 -18.17 11.87 -10.02
CA GLN A 150 -17.81 12.22 -11.40
C GLN A 150 -18.43 11.22 -12.38
N TYR A 151 -19.76 11.11 -12.36
CA TYR A 151 -20.48 10.02 -13.05
C TYR A 151 -20.22 9.96 -14.55
N LYS A 152 -20.05 11.11 -15.23
CA LYS A 152 -19.71 11.13 -16.67
C LYS A 152 -18.34 10.51 -16.93
N LEU A 153 -17.34 10.84 -16.11
CA LEU A 153 -16.02 10.25 -16.23
C LEU A 153 -16.06 8.75 -15.92
N ALA A 154 -16.79 8.35 -14.88
CA ALA A 154 -16.97 6.95 -14.54
C ALA A 154 -17.60 6.16 -15.70
N MET A 155 -18.68 6.67 -16.31
CA MET A 155 -19.32 6.05 -17.47
C MET A 155 -18.38 5.92 -18.66
N LEU A 156 -17.60 6.96 -18.97
CA LEU A 156 -16.63 6.91 -20.08
C LEU A 156 -15.48 5.94 -19.82
N ALA A 157 -15.03 5.82 -18.57
CA ALA A 157 -13.96 4.89 -18.21
C ALA A 157 -14.42 3.43 -18.11
N TYR A 158 -15.72 3.15 -17.95
CA TYR A 158 -16.27 1.78 -18.01
C TYR A 158 -16.62 1.31 -19.43
N ALA A 159 -16.63 2.21 -20.42
CA ALA A 159 -17.07 1.94 -21.80
C ALA A 159 -15.98 1.26 -22.64
#